data_AF-A0A9P5R0D5-F1
#
_entry.id   AF-A0A9P5R0D5-F1
#
_cell.length_a   1.000
_cell.length_b   1.000
_cell.length_c   1.000
_cell.angle_alpha   90.00
_cell.angle_beta   90.00
_cell.angle_gamma   90.00
#
_symmetry.space_group_name_H-M   'P 1'
#
loop_
_entity.id
_entity.type
_entity.pdbx_description
1 polymer ?
#
loop_
_entity_poly.entity_id
_entity_poly.type
_entity_poly.pdbx_seq_one_letter_code
_entity_poly.pdbx_strand_id
1 'polypeptide(L)'
;MSITKIFSTQTFLFAAVVAVILGVIPGFGAIIQTIPSGVFGGLSIILFGLIAVTGARIWVTSNVDFSRPRNLITAGVSVVLGCGMVNGLVVSFGVVKIDGIGCSTLSAIILYQILREDWGDIFRSLVGKSKKCKGANPIMMVADSPKGDLDLPISTSRRDSSDAEEMELERRSSIDIKRTQ
;
A
#
# COMPACT_ATOMS: atom_id res chain seq x y z
N MET A 1 12.68 3.99 0.85
CA MET A 1 13.13 4.87 1.95
C MET A 1 14.50 4.48 2.52
N SER A 2 14.91 3.20 2.49
CA SER A 2 16.27 2.81 2.91
C SER A 2 17.35 2.97 1.83
N ILE A 3 16.96 3.07 0.56
CA ILE A 3 17.90 3.07 -0.57
C ILE A 3 18.62 4.42 -0.75
N THR A 4 17.93 5.53 -0.48
CA THR A 4 18.51 6.88 -0.54
C THR A 4 18.75 7.50 0.84
N LYS A 5 18.20 6.93 1.92
CA LYS A 5 18.30 7.40 3.33
C LYS A 5 17.90 8.88 3.55
N ILE A 6 17.07 9.45 2.68
CA ILE A 6 16.62 10.84 2.80
C ILE A 6 15.16 10.84 3.26
N PHE A 7 14.92 11.29 4.50
CA PHE A 7 13.59 11.44 5.10
C PHE A 7 13.17 12.91 5.25
N SER A 8 13.90 13.84 4.63
CA SER A 8 13.65 15.28 4.79
C SER A 8 12.44 15.75 3.97
N THR A 9 11.49 16.40 4.64
CA THR A 9 10.33 17.06 4.00
C THR A 9 10.76 18.15 3.02
N GLN A 10 11.91 18.79 3.25
CA GLN A 10 12.42 19.84 2.36
C GLN A 10 12.69 19.31 0.95
N THR A 11 13.15 18.07 0.81
CA THR A 11 13.41 17.46 -0.50
C THR A 11 12.13 17.34 -1.34
N PHE A 12 11.00 17.03 -0.71
CA PHE A 12 9.71 16.98 -1.40
C PHE A 12 9.27 18.37 -1.88
N LEU A 13 9.50 19.40 -1.07
CA LEU A 13 9.19 20.79 -1.44
C LEU A 13 10.05 21.27 -2.62
N PHE A 14 11.36 21.00 -2.60
CA PHE A 14 12.24 21.31 -3.75
C PHE A 14 11.82 20.55 -5.02
N ALA A 15 11.48 19.26 -4.91
CA ALA A 15 11.00 18.48 -6.05
C ALA A 15 9.71 19.06 -6.64
N ALA A 16 8.76 19.49 -5.79
CA ALA A 16 7.51 20.11 -6.23
C ALA A 16 7.74 21.44 -6.96
N VAL A 17 8.60 22.31 -6.42
CA VAL A 17 8.94 23.60 -7.05
C VAL A 17 9.60 23.39 -8.42
N VAL A 18 10.56 22.45 -8.50
CA VAL A 18 11.23 22.12 -9.77
C VAL A 18 10.23 21.54 -10.80
N ALA A 19 9.30 20.68 -10.36
CA ALA A 19 8.27 20.13 -11.23
C ALA A 19 7.33 21.21 -11.80
N VAL A 20 6.92 22.19 -10.99
CA VAL A 20 6.11 23.32 -11.46
C VAL A 20 6.87 24.14 -12.49
N ILE A 21 8.14 24.51 -12.20
CA ILE A 21 8.97 25.30 -13.12
C ILE A 21 9.16 24.58 -14.46
N LEU A 22 9.47 23.28 -14.45
CA LEU A 22 9.60 22.48 -15.66
C LEU A 22 8.26 22.33 -16.42
N GLY A 23 7.13 22.29 -15.71
CA GLY A 23 5.80 22.18 -16.30
C GLY A 23 5.37 23.43 -17.08
N VAL A 24 5.81 24.63 -16.68
CA VAL A 24 5.51 25.88 -17.39
C VAL A 24 6.41 26.13 -18.61
N ILE A 25 7.49 25.36 -18.78
CA ILE A 25 8.41 25.51 -19.91
C ILE A 25 7.88 24.70 -21.11
N PRO A 26 7.45 25.35 -22.21
CA PRO A 26 6.89 24.65 -23.37
C PRO A 26 7.92 23.75 -24.08
N GLY A 27 9.22 24.07 -23.97
CA GLY A 27 10.30 23.25 -24.54
C GLY A 27 10.41 21.85 -23.91
N PHE A 28 10.15 21.72 -22.61
CA PHE A 28 10.18 20.41 -21.93
C PHE A 28 8.98 19.54 -22.34
N GLY A 29 7.81 20.15 -22.51
CA GLY A 29 6.62 19.47 -23.01
C GLY A 29 6.80 18.90 -24.41
N ALA A 30 7.48 19.63 -25.32
CA ALA A 30 7.78 19.15 -26.66
C ALA A 30 8.68 17.90 -26.65
N ILE A 31 9.64 17.82 -25.73
CA ILE A 31 10.54 16.67 -25.57
C ILE A 31 9.76 15.44 -25.06
N ILE A 32 8.81 15.62 -24.15
CA ILE A 32 8.00 14.49 -23.65
C ILE A 32 7.16 13.88 -24.78
N GLN A 33 6.65 14.70 -25.69
CA GLN A 33 5.84 14.24 -26.83
C GLN A 33 6.64 13.45 -27.88
N THR A 34 7.98 13.53 -27.88
CA THR A 34 8.81 12.69 -28.76
C THR A 34 9.01 11.28 -28.21
N ILE A 35 8.63 11.02 -26.95
CA ILE A 35 8.73 9.70 -26.33
C ILE A 35 7.65 8.79 -26.94
N PRO A 36 8.02 7.65 -27.54
CA PRO A 36 7.07 6.75 -28.17
C PRO A 36 6.13 6.10 -27.16
N SER A 37 4.89 5.85 -27.57
CA SER A 37 3.83 5.26 -26.73
C SER A 37 4.22 3.89 -26.14
N GLY A 38 5.06 3.12 -26.82
CA GLY A 38 5.56 1.84 -26.33
C GLY A 38 6.36 1.94 -25.02
N VAL A 39 7.10 3.02 -24.81
CA VAL A 39 7.89 3.23 -23.58
C VAL A 39 6.98 3.56 -22.41
N PHE A 40 5.95 4.39 -22.63
CA PHE A 40 4.95 4.71 -21.60
C PHE A 40 4.18 3.48 -21.14
N GLY A 41 3.85 2.56 -22.05
CA GLY A 41 3.27 1.27 -21.70
C GLY A 41 4.20 0.46 -20.78
N GLY A 42 5.48 0.32 -21.13
CA GLY A 42 6.45 -0.40 -20.30
C GLY A 42 6.64 0.20 -18.90
N LEU A 43 6.78 1.53 -18.82
CA LEU A 43 6.88 2.26 -17.55
C LEU A 43 5.67 2.01 -16.64
N SER A 44 4.45 2.07 -17.21
CA SER A 44 3.23 1.80 -16.44
C SER A 44 3.16 0.36 -15.92
N ILE A 45 3.56 -0.63 -16.72
CA ILE A 45 3.56 -2.05 -16.32
C ILE A 45 4.51 -2.28 -15.14
N ILE A 46 5.71 -1.72 -15.20
CA ILE A 46 6.69 -1.82 -14.10
C ILE A 46 6.16 -1.11 -12.85
N LEU A 47 5.62 0.11 -13.00
CA LEU A 47 5.10 0.90 -11.88
C LEU A 47 3.94 0.18 -11.18
N PHE A 48 2.93 -0.25 -11.93
CA PHE A 48 1.78 -0.96 -11.36
C PHE A 48 2.18 -2.32 -10.78
N GLY A 49 3.11 -3.04 -11.40
CA GLY A 49 3.66 -4.29 -10.87
C GLY A 49 4.38 -4.10 -9.53
N LEU A 50 5.22 -3.07 -9.40
CA LEU A 50 5.94 -2.76 -8.16
C LEU A 50 4.97 -2.38 -7.03
N ILE A 51 3.94 -1.61 -7.34
CA ILE A 51 2.89 -1.22 -6.37
C ILE A 51 2.14 -2.46 -5.90
N ALA A 52 1.74 -3.36 -6.81
CA ALA A 52 1.05 -4.60 -6.48
C ALA A 52 1.89 -5.52 -5.56
N VAL A 53 3.16 -5.72 -5.88
CA VAL A 53 4.10 -6.50 -5.04
C VAL A 53 4.29 -5.84 -3.68
N THR A 54 4.35 -4.51 -3.61
CA THR A 54 4.42 -3.78 -2.33
C THR A 54 3.17 -4.02 -1.48
N GLY A 55 1.98 -4.07 -2.10
CA GLY A 55 0.75 -4.46 -1.43
C GLY A 55 0.81 -5.87 -0.83
N ALA A 56 1.21 -6.86 -1.64
CA ALA A 56 1.39 -8.23 -1.17
C ALA A 56 2.45 -8.32 -0.04
N ARG A 57 3.55 -7.56 -0.15
CA ARG A 57 4.60 -7.49 0.87
C ARG A 57 4.06 -6.97 2.20
N ILE A 58 3.09 -6.04 2.20
CA ILE A 58 2.48 -5.53 3.43
C ILE A 58 1.72 -6.64 4.16
N TRP A 59 1.01 -7.52 3.45
CA TRP A 59 0.32 -8.65 4.07
C TRP A 59 1.27 -9.64 4.72
N VAL A 60 2.35 -9.99 4.02
CA VAL A 60 3.37 -10.91 4.54
C VAL A 60 4.12 -10.29 5.72
N THR A 61 4.52 -9.02 5.59
CA THR A 61 5.21 -8.27 6.65
C THR A 61 4.37 -8.15 7.92
N SER A 62 3.07 -7.95 7.76
CA SER A 62 2.15 -7.76 8.88
C SER A 62 1.69 -9.09 9.49
N ASN A 63 2.22 -10.24 9.05
CA ASN A 63 1.83 -11.58 9.51
C ASN A 63 0.30 -11.80 9.47
N VAL A 64 -0.30 -11.47 8.34
CA VAL A 64 -1.73 -11.62 8.10
C VAL A 64 -2.09 -13.11 8.07
N ASP A 65 -2.84 -13.57 9.07
CA ASP A 65 -3.29 -14.96 9.19
C ASP A 65 -4.40 -15.27 8.17
N PHE A 66 -4.04 -15.95 7.08
CA PHE A 66 -4.96 -16.42 6.04
C PHE A 66 -5.64 -17.75 6.35
N SER A 67 -5.31 -18.41 7.47
CA SER A 67 -6.04 -19.59 7.92
C SER A 67 -7.44 -19.20 8.42
N ARG A 68 -7.62 -17.95 8.86
CA ARG A 68 -8.91 -17.41 9.26
C ARG A 68 -9.73 -17.02 8.02
N PRO A 69 -10.92 -17.63 7.80
CA PRO A 69 -11.72 -17.39 6.59
C PRO A 69 -12.13 -15.91 6.45
N ARG A 70 -12.32 -15.21 7.58
CA ARG A 70 -12.64 -13.77 7.60
C ARG A 70 -11.67 -12.90 6.81
N ASN A 71 -10.39 -13.20 6.95
CA ASN A 71 -9.33 -12.41 6.37
C ASN A 71 -9.00 -12.90 4.95
N LEU A 72 -9.05 -14.21 4.72
CA LEU A 72 -8.87 -14.83 3.40
C LEU A 72 -9.95 -14.37 2.40
N ILE A 73 -11.21 -14.37 2.80
CA ILE A 73 -12.33 -13.96 1.93
C ILE A 73 -12.27 -12.46 1.64
N THR A 74 -12.01 -11.62 2.65
CA THR A 74 -11.90 -10.17 2.47
C THR A 74 -10.76 -9.80 1.50
N ALA A 75 -9.57 -10.38 1.69
CA ALA A 75 -8.43 -10.15 0.82
C ALA A 75 -8.71 -10.65 -0.60
N GLY A 76 -9.20 -11.89 -0.76
CA GLY A 76 -9.47 -12.49 -2.07
C GLY A 76 -10.51 -11.72 -2.89
N VAL A 77 -11.66 -11.40 -2.29
CA VAL A 77 -12.75 -10.70 -2.99
C VAL A 77 -12.34 -9.28 -3.40
N SER A 78 -11.64 -8.55 -2.53
CA SER A 78 -11.18 -7.18 -2.86
C SER A 78 -10.23 -7.15 -4.05
N VAL A 79 -9.30 -8.11 -4.15
CA VAL A 79 -8.37 -8.21 -5.29
C VAL A 79 -9.10 -8.59 -6.57
N VAL A 80 -10.00 -9.58 -6.52
CA VAL A 80 -10.76 -10.00 -7.70
C VAL A 80 -11.66 -8.88 -8.21
N LEU A 81 -12.33 -8.13 -7.33
CA LEU A 81 -13.12 -6.97 -7.75
C LEU A 81 -12.27 -5.82 -8.28
N GLY A 82 -11.09 -5.58 -7.68
CA GLY A 82 -10.15 -4.54 -8.14
C GLY A 82 -9.59 -4.83 -9.54
N CYS A 83 -9.24 -6.09 -9.82
CA CYS A 83 -8.70 -6.51 -11.12
C CYS A 83 -9.79 -6.86 -12.15
N GLY A 84 -10.99 -7.25 -11.72
CA GLY A 84 -12.05 -7.74 -12.60
C GLY A 84 -12.94 -6.63 -13.16
N MET A 85 -13.05 -5.50 -12.47
CA MET A 85 -14.03 -4.46 -12.81
C MET A 85 -13.50 -3.39 -13.79
N VAL A 86 -12.70 -3.82 -14.78
CA VAL A 86 -12.07 -2.94 -15.79
C VAL A 86 -13.01 -2.65 -16.97
N ASN A 87 -14.10 -3.43 -17.13
CA ASN A 87 -14.98 -3.39 -18.30
C ASN A 87 -16.17 -2.42 -18.20
N GLY A 88 -15.99 -1.25 -17.57
CA GLY A 88 -17.00 -0.19 -17.63
C GLY A 88 -18.29 -0.45 -16.87
N LEU A 89 -18.29 -1.36 -15.88
CA LEU A 89 -19.33 -1.40 -14.83
C LEU A 89 -19.15 -0.21 -13.88
N VAL A 90 -19.33 0.99 -14.42
CA VAL A 90 -19.51 2.19 -13.63
C VAL A 90 -20.91 2.06 -13.06
N VAL A 91 -21.01 1.53 -11.83
CA VAL A 91 -22.27 1.47 -11.09
C VAL A 91 -22.69 2.91 -10.86
N SER A 92 -23.47 3.44 -11.78
CA SER A 92 -23.95 4.81 -11.75
C SER A 92 -25.16 4.84 -10.82
N PHE A 93 -24.90 5.13 -9.54
CA PHE A 93 -25.96 5.57 -8.63
C PHE A 93 -26.28 7.03 -8.98
N GLY A 94 -27.06 7.22 -10.05
CA GLY A 94 -27.42 8.55 -10.56
C GLY A 94 -26.22 9.34 -11.09
N VAL A 95 -25.76 10.36 -10.36
CA VAL A 95 -24.70 11.31 -10.76
C VAL A 95 -23.30 10.86 -10.33
N VAL A 96 -23.19 9.89 -9.42
CA VAL A 96 -21.88 9.45 -8.89
C VAL A 96 -21.39 8.23 -9.66
N LYS A 97 -20.31 8.43 -10.41
CA LYS A 97 -19.57 7.36 -11.09
C LYS A 97 -18.47 6.86 -10.17
N ILE A 98 -18.62 5.66 -9.64
CA ILE A 98 -17.59 5.03 -8.80
C ILE A 98 -16.66 4.21 -9.70
N ASP A 99 -15.36 4.50 -9.63
CA ASP A 99 -14.32 3.77 -10.35
C ASP A 99 -14.12 2.35 -9.76
N GLY A 100 -13.55 1.43 -10.55
CA GLY A 100 -13.33 0.04 -10.19
C GLY A 100 -12.56 -0.12 -8.87
N ILE A 101 -11.53 0.72 -8.67
CA ILE A 101 -10.72 0.75 -7.45
C ILE A 101 -11.56 1.25 -6.24
N GLY A 102 -12.43 2.23 -6.47
CA GLY A 102 -13.33 2.74 -5.44
C GLY A 102 -14.33 1.68 -4.97
N CYS A 103 -14.99 0.99 -5.91
CA CYS A 103 -15.92 -0.09 -5.62
C CYS A 103 -15.24 -1.28 -4.92
N SER A 104 -14.03 -1.66 -5.33
CA SER A 104 -13.24 -2.71 -4.66
C SER A 104 -12.92 -2.34 -3.21
N THR A 105 -12.51 -1.10 -2.97
CA THR A 105 -12.19 -0.61 -1.62
C THR A 105 -13.44 -0.61 -0.72
N LEU A 106 -14.57 -0.12 -1.25
CA LEU A 106 -15.86 -0.17 -0.54
C LEU A 106 -16.27 -1.61 -0.23
N SER A 107 -16.15 -2.52 -1.20
CA SER A 107 -16.46 -3.92 -1.00
C SER A 107 -15.57 -4.56 0.07
N ALA A 108 -14.28 -4.23 0.11
CA ALA A 108 -13.37 -4.74 1.14
C ALA A 108 -13.82 -4.33 2.55
N ILE A 109 -14.19 -3.06 2.73
CA ILE A 109 -14.65 -2.52 4.02
C ILE A 109 -15.98 -3.14 4.42
N ILE A 110 -16.95 -3.22 3.50
CA ILE A 110 -18.28 -3.78 3.75
C ILE A 110 -18.18 -5.27 4.10
N LEU A 111 -17.38 -6.03 3.34
CA LEU A 111 -17.22 -7.46 3.54
C LEU A 111 -16.45 -7.77 4.84
N TYR A 112 -15.47 -6.95 5.19
CA TYR A 112 -14.81 -7.08 6.49
C TYR A 112 -15.77 -6.82 7.65
N GLN A 113 -16.65 -5.82 7.52
CA GLN A 113 -17.63 -5.49 8.55
C GLN A 113 -18.75 -6.51 8.64
N ILE A 114 -19.24 -7.09 7.54
CA ILE A 114 -20.33 -8.07 7.59
C ILE A 114 -19.88 -9.39 8.23
N LEU A 115 -18.62 -9.75 8.03
CA LEU A 115 -18.02 -10.99 8.53
C LEU A 115 -17.47 -10.85 9.95
N ARG A 116 -17.60 -9.65 10.55
CA ARG A 116 -17.27 -9.39 11.95
C ARG A 116 -18.43 -9.86 12.83
N GLU A 117 -18.28 -11.01 13.46
CA GLU A 117 -19.32 -11.64 14.31
C GLU A 117 -19.66 -10.84 15.59
N ASP A 118 -18.88 -9.79 15.95
CA ASP A 118 -19.08 -8.96 17.15
C ASP A 118 -20.10 -7.80 16.98
N TRP A 119 -20.98 -7.82 15.97
CA TRP A 119 -21.96 -6.74 15.77
C TRP A 119 -22.86 -6.51 16.99
N GLY A 120 -23.18 -7.58 17.74
CA GLY A 120 -24.03 -7.52 18.93
C GLY A 120 -23.42 -6.69 20.07
N ASP A 121 -22.13 -6.84 20.32
CA ASP A 121 -21.43 -6.15 21.43
C ASP A 121 -21.03 -4.72 21.07
N ILE A 122 -20.72 -4.47 19.80
CA ILE A 122 -20.42 -3.13 19.28
C ILE A 122 -21.68 -2.27 19.26
N PHE A 123 -22.81 -2.83 18.80
CA PHE A 123 -24.08 -2.11 18.80
C PHE A 123 -24.59 -1.85 20.23
N ARG A 124 -24.42 -2.82 21.15
CA ARG A 124 -24.69 -2.61 22.59
C ARG A 124 -23.78 -1.53 23.20
N SER A 125 -22.51 -1.48 22.81
CA SER A 125 -21.56 -0.45 23.27
C SER A 125 -21.85 0.94 22.71
N LEU A 126 -22.37 1.04 21.48
CA LEU A 126 -22.75 2.31 20.85
C LEU A 126 -24.10 2.83 21.38
N VAL A 127 -25.08 1.95 21.58
CA VAL A 127 -26.39 2.30 22.16
C VAL A 127 -26.26 2.59 23.67
N GLY A 128 -25.34 1.93 24.38
CA GLY A 128 -25.13 2.10 25.84
C GLY A 128 -24.35 3.36 26.25
N LYS A 129 -23.57 3.98 25.37
CA LYS A 129 -22.72 5.14 25.71
C LYS A 129 -23.45 6.49 25.75
N SER A 130 -24.70 6.57 25.33
CA SER A 130 -25.40 7.86 25.18
C SER A 130 -25.77 8.55 26.51
N LYS A 131 -25.74 7.85 27.67
CA LYS A 131 -26.11 8.47 28.96
C LYS A 131 -24.96 9.08 29.77
N LYS A 132 -23.69 8.95 29.37
CA LYS A 132 -22.57 9.44 30.19
C LYS A 132 -21.44 10.03 29.35
N CYS A 133 -21.62 11.26 28.90
CA CYS A 133 -20.54 12.23 28.65
C CYS A 133 -21.12 13.65 28.60
N LYS A 134 -21.46 14.18 29.79
CA LYS A 134 -21.60 15.62 30.00
C LYS A 134 -20.19 16.16 30.27
N GLY A 135 -19.66 16.95 29.34
CA GLY A 135 -18.48 17.78 29.55
C GLY A 135 -17.13 17.04 29.60
N ALA A 136 -16.49 16.88 28.44
CA ALA A 136 -15.03 16.83 28.34
C ALA A 136 -14.63 17.37 26.95
N ASN A 137 -13.66 18.26 26.93
CA ASN A 137 -13.22 19.06 25.78
C ASN A 137 -12.77 18.19 24.58
N PRO A 138 -13.00 18.61 23.31
CA PRO A 138 -12.70 17.80 22.13
C PRO A 138 -11.23 17.91 21.66
N ILE A 139 -10.24 17.85 22.57
CA ILE A 139 -8.80 17.86 22.22
C ILE A 139 -8.04 16.65 22.81
N MET A 140 -8.74 15.65 23.35
CA MET A 140 -8.14 14.39 23.79
C MET A 140 -8.90 13.18 23.23
N MET A 141 -8.63 12.82 21.97
CA MET A 141 -8.99 11.49 21.44
C MET A 141 -7.99 10.96 20.39
N VAL A 142 -6.74 11.45 20.47
CA VAL A 142 -5.57 10.90 19.76
C VAL A 142 -4.50 10.61 20.79
N ALA A 143 -4.70 9.55 21.57
CA ALA A 143 -3.65 8.85 22.32
C ALA A 143 -4.30 7.70 23.10
N ASP A 144 -4.36 6.51 22.50
CA ASP A 144 -3.93 5.30 23.19
C ASP A 144 -3.63 4.21 22.15
N SER A 145 -2.49 4.40 21.50
CA SER A 145 -1.69 3.30 20.99
C SER A 145 -0.87 2.83 22.20
N PRO A 146 -0.92 1.55 22.62
CA PRO A 146 -0.19 1.08 23.77
C PRO A 146 1.32 1.26 23.53
N LYS A 147 1.89 2.32 24.12
CA LYS A 147 3.33 2.46 24.33
C LYS A 147 3.66 1.74 25.63
N GLY A 148 4.15 0.51 25.51
CA GLY A 148 4.55 -0.26 26.69
C GLY A 148 5.10 -1.65 26.36
N ASP A 149 5.86 -1.79 25.27
CA ASP A 149 6.90 -2.81 25.08
C ASP A 149 7.87 -2.28 24.01
N LEU A 150 8.50 -1.16 24.37
CA LEU A 150 9.60 -0.55 23.64
C LEU A 150 10.91 -0.94 24.34
N ASP A 151 11.24 -2.23 24.29
CA ASP A 151 12.60 -2.76 24.50
C ASP A 151 12.63 -4.25 24.08
N LEU A 152 12.53 -4.49 22.78
CA LEU A 152 13.04 -5.70 22.18
C LEU A 152 14.03 -5.27 21.10
N PRO A 153 15.29 -5.76 21.15
CA PRO A 153 16.29 -5.38 20.17
C PRO A 153 15.73 -5.66 18.79
N ILE A 154 15.92 -4.70 17.89
CA ILE A 154 15.72 -4.85 16.46
C ILE A 154 16.76 -5.87 15.97
N SER A 155 16.57 -7.14 16.32
CA SER A 155 17.38 -8.27 15.90
C SER A 155 16.81 -8.81 14.59
N THR A 156 17.35 -8.25 13.51
CA THR A 156 18.07 -9.04 12.48
C THR A 156 17.31 -10.04 11.59
N SER A 157 16.00 -10.24 11.67
CA SER A 157 15.36 -11.26 10.81
C SER A 157 14.97 -10.80 9.39
N ARG A 158 15.17 -9.51 9.03
CA ARG A 158 14.93 -8.96 7.68
C ARG A 158 16.23 -8.60 6.93
N ARG A 159 17.33 -9.29 7.28
CA ARG A 159 18.62 -9.26 6.57
C ARG A 159 18.85 -10.55 5.79
N ASP A 160 18.44 -11.69 6.36
CA ASP A 160 18.77 -13.02 5.83
C ASP A 160 18.21 -13.34 4.42
N SER A 161 17.01 -12.87 4.07
CA SER A 161 16.44 -13.18 2.75
C SER A 161 17.09 -12.41 1.60
N SER A 162 17.68 -11.23 1.86
CA SER A 162 18.47 -10.52 0.84
C SER A 162 19.92 -11.02 0.83
N ASP A 163 20.48 -11.35 2.00
CA ASP A 163 21.86 -11.83 2.12
C ASP A 163 22.02 -13.26 1.53
N ALA A 164 20.96 -14.10 1.54
CA ALA A 164 20.94 -15.40 0.88
C ALA A 164 20.94 -15.33 -0.65
N GLU A 165 20.32 -14.30 -1.25
CA GLU A 165 20.40 -14.03 -2.69
C GLU A 165 21.81 -13.51 -3.09
N GLU A 166 22.45 -12.74 -2.21
CA GLU A 166 23.79 -12.19 -2.43
C GLU A 166 24.88 -13.29 -2.39
N MET A 167 24.75 -14.26 -1.47
CA MET A 167 25.65 -15.43 -1.43
C MET A 167 25.51 -16.37 -2.64
N GLU A 168 24.31 -16.50 -3.22
CA GLU A 168 24.08 -17.35 -4.40
C GLU A 168 24.64 -16.70 -5.68
N LEU A 169 24.60 -15.37 -5.76
CA LEU A 169 25.20 -14.58 -6.84
C LEU A 169 26.73 -14.58 -6.78
N GLU A 170 27.33 -14.51 -5.59
CA GLU A 170 28.78 -14.63 -5.44
C GLU A 170 29.28 -16.03 -5.80
N ARG A 171 28.53 -17.08 -5.42
CA ARG A 171 28.85 -18.47 -5.81
C ARG A 171 28.80 -18.67 -7.32
N ARG A 172 27.84 -18.02 -8.01
CA ARG A 172 27.76 -18.06 -9.48
C ARG A 172 28.88 -17.27 -10.15
N SER A 173 29.26 -16.13 -9.60
CA SER A 173 30.39 -15.34 -10.11
C SER A 173 31.74 -16.06 -9.95
N SER A 174 31.97 -16.71 -8.81
CA SER A 174 33.20 -17.46 -8.58
C SER A 174 33.32 -18.73 -9.44
N ILE A 175 32.20 -19.31 -9.89
CA ILE A 175 32.19 -20.44 -10.83
C ILE A 175 32.49 -19.97 -12.26
N ASP A 176 32.06 -18.77 -12.66
CA ASP A 176 32.35 -18.22 -13.99
C ASP A 176 33.84 -17.83 -14.14
N ILE A 177 34.45 -17.28 -13.09
CA ILE A 177 35.87 -16.88 -13.09
C ILE A 177 36.81 -18.10 -13.14
N LYS A 178 36.41 -19.25 -12.58
CA LYS A 178 37.18 -20.51 -12.70
C LYS A 178 36.98 -21.24 -14.02
N ARG A 179 36.04 -20.82 -14.86
CA ARG A 179 35.78 -21.42 -16.18
C ARG A 179 36.46 -20.67 -17.32
N THR A 180 37.06 -19.51 -17.03
CA THR A 180 37.76 -18.62 -17.96
C THR A 180 39.29 -18.59 -17.77
N GLN A 181 39.83 -19.48 -16.94
CA GLN A 181 41.24 -19.85 -16.82
C GLN A 181 41.37 -21.35 -17.05
#